data_AF-A0A836JX66-F1
#
_entry.id   AF-A0A836JX66-F1
#
_cell.length_a   1.000
_cell.length_b   1.000
_cell.length_c   1.000
_cell.angle_alpha   90.00
_cell.angle_beta   90.00
_cell.angle_gamma   90.00
#
_symmetry.space_group_name_H-M   'P 1'
#
loop_
_entity.id
_entity.type
_entity.pdbx_description
1 polymer ?
#
loop_
_entity_poly.entity_id
_entity_poly.type
_entity_poly.pdbx_seq_one_letter_code
_entity_poly.pdbx_strand_id
1 'polypeptide(L)'
;MDWFKITDTLNGILTTSLLNDEIRNMKYENELISRLLHNQEVMQFVSYWLKDLYNTKNERKQQKNLEKSTAFKLSGNKEFQSKKYAASLESYTNSAIYAPSSSINLSIAIANRSASLFYMDRWQDCINDINLAIKLGYPENLRYKLHLRAAQCYLKLGNKTSAVETVLQMHSILNEPNISNETKGKYLLYFTAIMLMMYLSKYTDFFKTINLKECLKFYNDFNCDLTTEDDERLYVSSLLLRHILQLICNGHAITKIKAVVNNTCYNKNKVFIQQEDRIATAIYPSASMMNHSCDPNIINSFLGQFLITKATRDIAAGEEVFNCYGADFRRMLRQDRQEKMQSQYCFKCNCAACLAPEYEDILKKFTAKKCPECNGPLNDDCAVLHRSSMHCMDCGTAVYENIYDFTLRQAKRYFEKAEICIENENYDEALDKLKKCLRLRKDALYKYHDDIADTMDFIAKVYAIIGQWLNSISYLEHSIVAIEEKYGPWSIEVCNEINKLTDICLEYLQEESNTSSKFYKNTLKKTRRYLNRAQEIIDFTYGPWNEAYHEIAVKREILSSILKNFNV
;
A
#
# COMPACT_ATOMS: atom_id res chain seq x y z
N MET A 1 -40.28 14.45 -40.03
CA MET A 1 -39.48 15.58 -40.59
C MET A 1 -37.97 15.32 -40.55
N ASP A 2 -37.24 15.78 -41.57
CA ASP A 2 -35.76 15.88 -41.62
C ASP A 2 -35.26 17.01 -40.69
N TRP A 3 -34.11 16.81 -40.04
CA TRP A 3 -33.54 17.73 -39.05
C TRP A 3 -33.38 19.16 -39.57
N PHE A 4 -32.96 19.31 -40.83
CA PHE A 4 -32.84 20.63 -41.47
C PHE A 4 -34.16 21.40 -41.55
N LYS A 5 -35.27 20.70 -41.84
CA LYS A 5 -36.60 21.33 -41.86
C LYS A 5 -37.05 21.74 -40.46
N ILE A 6 -36.66 20.99 -39.43
CA ILE A 6 -36.98 21.30 -38.03
C ILE A 6 -36.19 22.53 -37.58
N THR A 7 -34.89 22.59 -37.89
CA THR A 7 -34.05 23.74 -37.55
C THR A 7 -34.48 25.00 -38.30
N ASP A 8 -34.86 24.90 -39.58
CA ASP A 8 -35.34 26.04 -40.35
C ASP A 8 -36.70 26.54 -39.83
N THR A 9 -37.59 25.62 -39.44
CA THR A 9 -38.89 25.99 -38.86
C THR A 9 -38.71 26.64 -37.48
N LEU A 10 -37.83 26.10 -36.63
CA LEU A 10 -37.48 26.71 -35.35
C LEU A 10 -36.84 28.08 -35.53
N ASN A 11 -35.91 28.23 -36.46
CA ASN A 11 -35.31 29.52 -36.79
C ASN A 11 -36.37 30.50 -37.29
N GLY A 12 -37.32 30.05 -38.11
CA GLY A 12 -38.48 30.84 -38.53
C GLY A 12 -39.29 31.37 -37.33
N ILE A 13 -39.72 30.49 -36.44
CA ILE A 13 -40.45 30.82 -35.21
C ILE A 13 -39.67 31.84 -34.36
N LEU A 14 -38.35 31.62 -34.22
CA LEU A 14 -37.50 32.50 -33.44
C LEU A 14 -37.34 33.88 -34.08
N THR A 15 -37.16 33.95 -35.41
CA THR A 15 -37.03 35.22 -36.13
C THR A 15 -38.30 36.07 -36.13
N THR A 16 -39.48 35.46 -36.01
CA THR A 16 -40.77 36.16 -35.90
C THR A 16 -41.12 36.55 -34.45
N SER A 17 -40.34 36.08 -33.48
CA SER A 17 -40.54 36.35 -32.05
C SER A 17 -39.56 37.42 -31.54
N LEU A 18 -39.95 38.19 -30.50
CA LEU A 18 -39.06 39.10 -29.76
C LEU A 18 -37.88 38.37 -29.07
N LEU A 19 -37.87 37.03 -29.10
CA LEU A 19 -36.89 36.16 -28.44
C LEU A 19 -35.53 36.14 -29.16
N ASN A 20 -35.46 36.55 -30.43
CA ASN A 20 -34.25 36.48 -31.25
C ASN A 20 -33.11 37.35 -30.70
N ASP A 21 -33.43 38.54 -30.21
CA ASP A 21 -32.44 39.48 -29.65
C ASP A 21 -31.99 39.08 -28.23
N GLU A 22 -32.85 38.39 -27.46
CA GLU A 22 -32.50 37.86 -26.13
C GLU A 22 -31.53 36.67 -26.22
N ILE A 23 -31.72 35.81 -27.23
CA ILE A 23 -30.95 34.58 -27.42
C ILE A 23 -29.55 34.85 -27.98
N ARG A 24 -29.40 35.87 -28.84
CA ARG A 24 -28.13 36.20 -29.50
C ARG A 24 -26.94 36.46 -28.56
N ASN A 25 -27.21 36.85 -27.31
CA ASN A 25 -26.19 37.19 -26.32
C ASN A 25 -25.90 36.08 -25.30
N MET A 26 -26.60 34.94 -25.37
CA MET A 26 -26.41 33.83 -24.42
C MET A 26 -25.14 33.05 -24.75
N LYS A 27 -24.29 32.83 -23.74
CA LYS A 27 -23.01 32.13 -23.89
C LYS A 27 -23.10 30.61 -23.72
N TYR A 28 -24.13 30.11 -23.06
CA TYR A 28 -24.22 28.69 -22.68
C TYR A 28 -25.46 28.01 -23.29
N GLU A 29 -25.30 26.81 -23.83
CA GLU A 29 -26.38 26.05 -24.48
C GLU A 29 -27.51 25.66 -23.52
N ASN A 30 -27.23 25.47 -22.24
CA ASN A 30 -28.24 25.19 -21.22
C ASN A 30 -29.15 26.40 -20.94
N GLU A 31 -28.59 27.62 -20.93
CA GLU A 31 -29.37 28.86 -20.79
C GLU A 31 -30.23 29.07 -22.04
N LEU A 32 -29.64 28.86 -23.22
CA LEU A 32 -30.34 28.89 -24.50
C LEU A 32 -31.50 27.91 -24.52
N ILE A 33 -31.25 26.63 -24.26
CA ILE A 33 -32.27 25.58 -24.25
C ILE A 33 -33.32 25.87 -23.18
N SER A 34 -32.93 26.29 -21.97
CA SER A 34 -33.89 26.66 -20.93
C SER A 34 -34.81 27.79 -21.42
N ARG A 35 -34.27 28.85 -22.01
CA ARG A 35 -35.07 29.96 -22.53
C ARG A 35 -36.01 29.52 -23.66
N LEU A 36 -35.50 28.70 -24.59
CA LEU A 36 -36.28 28.13 -25.69
C LEU A 36 -37.43 27.24 -25.18
N LEU A 37 -37.19 26.45 -24.13
CA LEU A 37 -38.21 25.59 -23.52
C LEU A 37 -39.26 26.37 -22.71
N HIS A 38 -39.04 27.65 -22.39
CA HIS A 38 -40.06 28.51 -21.79
C HIS A 38 -40.91 29.25 -22.84
N ASN A 39 -40.51 29.22 -24.12
CA ASN A 39 -41.31 29.78 -25.20
C ASN A 39 -42.41 28.78 -25.60
N GLN A 40 -43.67 29.20 -25.48
CA GLN A 40 -44.83 28.34 -25.73
C GLN A 40 -44.91 27.83 -27.18
N GLU A 41 -44.56 28.65 -28.16
CA GLU A 41 -44.62 28.29 -29.58
C GLU A 41 -43.54 27.25 -29.92
N VAL A 42 -42.31 27.48 -29.44
CA VAL A 42 -41.20 26.52 -29.55
C VAL A 42 -41.58 25.21 -28.87
N MET A 43 -42.12 25.24 -27.65
CA MET A 43 -42.55 24.04 -26.94
C MET A 43 -43.68 23.29 -27.62
N GLN A 44 -44.65 24.00 -28.20
CA GLN A 44 -45.76 23.39 -28.92
C GLN A 44 -45.25 22.71 -30.20
N PHE A 45 -44.35 23.36 -30.93
CA PHE A 45 -43.70 22.78 -32.11
C PHE A 45 -42.83 21.57 -31.76
N VAL A 46 -41.96 21.69 -30.75
CA VAL A 46 -41.10 20.58 -30.28
C VAL A 46 -41.96 19.42 -29.78
N SER A 47 -43.05 19.68 -29.05
CA SER A 47 -43.97 18.64 -28.58
C SER A 47 -44.70 17.95 -29.73
N TYR A 48 -45.16 18.70 -30.74
CA TYR A 48 -45.77 18.14 -31.93
C TYR A 48 -44.76 17.30 -32.72
N TRP A 49 -43.54 17.81 -32.88
CA TRP A 49 -42.44 17.10 -33.53
C TRP A 49 -42.05 15.82 -32.78
N LEU A 50 -41.95 15.85 -31.45
CA LEU A 50 -41.68 14.66 -30.63
C LEU A 50 -42.83 13.65 -30.70
N LYS A 51 -44.08 14.10 -30.80
CA LYS A 51 -45.26 13.25 -30.98
C LYS A 51 -45.29 12.61 -32.36
N ASP A 52 -44.98 13.37 -33.41
CA ASP A 52 -44.78 12.88 -34.78
C ASP A 52 -43.65 11.84 -34.83
N LEU A 53 -42.52 12.14 -34.18
CA LEU A 53 -41.39 11.21 -34.02
C LEU A 53 -41.78 9.90 -33.33
N TYR A 54 -42.56 9.98 -32.25
CA TYR A 54 -43.03 8.81 -31.51
C TYR A 54 -43.98 7.96 -32.36
N ASN A 55 -44.86 8.60 -33.12
CA ASN A 55 -45.85 7.93 -33.97
C ASN A 55 -45.23 7.32 -35.24
N THR A 56 -44.14 7.91 -35.76
CA THR A 56 -43.41 7.44 -36.96
C THR A 56 -42.23 6.51 -36.63
N LYS A 57 -42.17 5.98 -35.40
CA LYS A 57 -41.05 5.18 -34.85
C LYS A 57 -40.64 3.98 -35.73
N ASN A 58 -41.57 3.40 -36.49
CA ASN A 58 -41.31 2.25 -37.36
C ASN A 58 -40.63 2.62 -38.70
N GLU A 59 -40.66 3.88 -39.13
CA GLU A 59 -40.09 4.32 -40.42
C GLU A 59 -38.63 4.80 -40.32
N ARG A 60 -38.14 5.10 -39.11
CA ARG A 60 -36.75 5.52 -38.88
C ARG A 60 -35.84 4.31 -38.69
N LYS A 61 -35.29 3.81 -39.79
CA LYS A 61 -34.25 2.74 -39.87
C LYS A 61 -32.88 3.07 -39.22
N GLN A 62 -32.78 3.98 -38.25
CA GLN A 62 -31.57 4.04 -37.42
C GLN A 62 -31.79 3.22 -36.16
N GLN A 63 -31.81 1.90 -36.34
CA GLN A 63 -31.72 0.97 -35.22
C GLN A 63 -30.39 1.22 -34.52
N LYS A 64 -30.40 1.12 -33.18
CA LYS A 64 -29.18 1.08 -32.38
C LYS A 64 -28.26 0.02 -32.98
N ASN A 65 -27.06 0.43 -33.38
CA ASN A 65 -26.12 -0.43 -34.10
C ASN A 65 -24.75 -0.25 -33.47
N LEU A 66 -24.28 -1.35 -32.84
CA LEU A 66 -23.04 -1.35 -32.09
C LEU A 66 -21.81 -1.14 -32.99
N GLU A 67 -21.82 -1.67 -34.20
CA GLU A 67 -20.72 -1.53 -35.16
C GLU A 67 -20.58 -0.07 -35.61
N LYS A 68 -21.70 0.57 -35.99
CA LYS A 68 -21.73 2.00 -36.34
C LYS A 68 -21.30 2.86 -35.16
N SER A 69 -21.81 2.59 -33.96
CA SER A 69 -21.39 3.29 -32.74
C SER A 69 -19.87 3.17 -32.52
N THR A 70 -19.31 1.98 -32.73
CA THR A 70 -17.88 1.72 -32.58
C THR A 70 -17.05 2.42 -33.66
N ALA A 71 -17.51 2.42 -34.92
CA ALA A 71 -16.85 3.10 -36.03
C ALA A 71 -16.76 4.62 -35.77
N PHE A 72 -17.86 5.24 -35.34
CA PHE A 72 -17.87 6.66 -34.95
C PHE A 72 -16.99 6.96 -33.74
N LYS A 73 -16.95 6.06 -32.74
CA LYS A 73 -16.02 6.18 -31.60
C LYS A 73 -14.57 6.18 -32.07
N LEU A 74 -14.19 5.30 -32.99
CA LEU A 74 -12.84 5.22 -33.54
C LEU A 74 -12.49 6.46 -34.38
N SER A 75 -13.44 6.98 -35.18
CA SER A 75 -13.27 8.24 -35.90
C SER A 75 -13.03 9.40 -34.92
N GLY A 76 -13.87 9.52 -33.89
CA GLY A 76 -13.73 10.53 -32.85
C GLY A 76 -12.39 10.43 -32.12
N ASN A 77 -11.89 9.23 -31.83
CA ASN A 77 -10.57 9.05 -31.23
C ASN A 77 -9.45 9.60 -32.13
N LYS A 78 -9.51 9.35 -33.44
CA LYS A 78 -8.52 9.84 -34.42
C LYS A 78 -8.55 11.36 -34.54
N GLU A 79 -9.75 11.94 -34.59
CA GLU A 79 -9.96 13.40 -34.64
C GLU A 79 -9.47 14.07 -33.35
N PHE A 80 -9.75 13.46 -32.20
CA PHE A 80 -9.33 13.95 -30.89
C PHE A 80 -7.80 13.95 -30.76
N GLN A 81 -7.13 12.86 -31.18
CA GLN A 81 -5.66 12.79 -31.23
C GLN A 81 -5.07 13.86 -32.17
N SER A 82 -5.78 14.19 -33.24
CA SER A 82 -5.42 15.26 -34.18
C SER A 82 -5.81 16.67 -33.70
N LYS A 83 -6.26 16.82 -32.44
CA LYS A 83 -6.74 18.07 -31.82
C LYS A 83 -7.93 18.74 -32.54
N LYS A 84 -8.69 17.99 -33.35
CA LYS A 84 -9.90 18.46 -34.03
C LYS A 84 -11.12 18.27 -33.13
N TYR A 85 -11.21 19.02 -32.04
CA TYR A 85 -12.16 18.75 -30.95
C TYR A 85 -13.64 18.92 -31.35
N ALA A 86 -13.97 19.86 -32.24
CA ALA A 86 -15.33 20.02 -32.74
C ALA A 86 -15.78 18.82 -33.59
N ALA A 87 -14.89 18.31 -34.46
CA ALA A 87 -15.17 17.11 -35.24
C ALA A 87 -15.28 15.87 -34.34
N SER A 88 -14.38 15.73 -33.35
CA SER A 88 -14.45 14.60 -32.41
C SER A 88 -15.72 14.63 -31.56
N LEU A 89 -16.21 15.82 -31.18
CA LEU A 89 -17.48 16.01 -30.50
C LEU A 89 -18.65 15.49 -31.35
N GLU A 90 -18.68 15.79 -32.64
CA GLU A 90 -19.69 15.29 -33.58
C GLU A 90 -19.62 13.76 -33.71
N SER A 91 -18.41 13.22 -33.93
CA SER A 91 -18.17 11.78 -34.02
C SER A 91 -18.59 11.03 -32.75
N TYR A 92 -18.24 11.53 -31.56
CA TYR A 92 -18.67 10.90 -30.30
C TYR A 92 -20.18 11.04 -30.05
N THR A 93 -20.80 12.12 -30.51
CA THR A 93 -22.25 12.29 -30.47
C THR A 93 -22.95 11.25 -31.35
N ASN A 94 -22.48 11.07 -32.58
CA ASN A 94 -22.96 10.00 -33.46
C ASN A 94 -22.73 8.61 -32.83
N SER A 95 -21.57 8.39 -32.20
CA SER A 95 -21.31 7.14 -31.46
C SER A 95 -22.37 6.87 -30.38
N ALA A 96 -22.74 7.89 -29.59
CA ALA A 96 -23.78 7.77 -28.56
C ALA A 96 -25.18 7.56 -29.16
N ILE A 97 -25.50 8.21 -30.28
CA ILE A 97 -26.78 8.04 -30.99
C ILE A 97 -26.99 6.59 -31.43
N TYR A 98 -25.95 5.95 -31.98
CA TYR A 98 -26.04 4.56 -32.44
C TYR A 98 -25.86 3.52 -31.31
N ALA A 99 -25.33 3.91 -30.15
CA ALA A 99 -25.10 2.98 -29.04
C ALA A 99 -26.42 2.42 -28.47
N PRO A 100 -26.55 1.10 -28.28
CA PRO A 100 -27.68 0.51 -27.56
C PRO A 100 -27.76 1.04 -26.12
N SER A 101 -28.97 1.31 -25.62
CA SER A 101 -29.18 1.95 -24.31
C SER A 101 -28.70 1.10 -23.12
N SER A 102 -28.70 -0.22 -23.25
CA SER A 102 -28.16 -1.16 -22.26
C SER A 102 -26.66 -1.41 -22.39
N SER A 103 -25.98 -0.83 -23.40
CA SER A 103 -24.58 -1.10 -23.66
C SER A 103 -23.67 -0.12 -22.92
N ILE A 104 -22.60 -0.66 -22.34
CA ILE A 104 -21.48 0.12 -21.78
C ILE A 104 -20.91 1.12 -22.80
N ASN A 105 -21.01 0.85 -24.10
CA ASN A 105 -20.53 1.73 -25.16
C ASN A 105 -21.21 3.09 -25.17
N LEU A 106 -22.45 3.19 -24.70
CA LEU A 106 -23.12 4.48 -24.54
C LEU A 106 -22.40 5.33 -23.49
N SER A 107 -22.11 4.75 -22.31
CA SER A 107 -21.36 5.45 -21.25
C SER A 107 -19.96 5.86 -21.73
N ILE A 108 -19.29 5.03 -22.53
CA ILE A 108 -17.96 5.31 -23.09
C ILE A 108 -18.03 6.44 -24.13
N ALA A 109 -19.03 6.43 -25.01
CA ALA A 109 -19.21 7.48 -26.00
C ALA A 109 -19.44 8.85 -25.34
N ILE A 110 -20.29 8.91 -24.31
CA ILE A 110 -20.53 10.12 -23.52
C ILE A 110 -19.27 10.55 -22.75
N ALA A 111 -18.53 9.61 -22.16
CA ALA A 111 -17.24 9.89 -21.51
C ALA A 111 -16.18 10.43 -22.47
N ASN A 112 -16.16 9.98 -23.72
CA ASN A 112 -15.29 10.54 -24.76
C ASN A 112 -15.78 11.90 -25.26
N ARG A 113 -17.11 12.10 -25.32
CA ARG A 113 -17.73 13.38 -25.66
C ARG A 113 -17.34 14.49 -24.68
N SER A 114 -17.41 14.22 -23.37
CA SER A 114 -16.92 15.18 -22.34
C SER A 114 -15.44 15.54 -22.52
N ALA A 115 -14.60 14.65 -23.07
CA ALA A 115 -13.21 14.98 -23.34
C ALA A 115 -13.08 16.08 -24.40
N SER A 116 -13.91 16.01 -25.45
CA SER A 116 -13.91 17.03 -26.51
C SER A 116 -14.44 18.37 -25.98
N LEU A 117 -15.53 18.33 -25.20
CA LEU A 117 -16.09 19.51 -24.55
C LEU A 117 -15.09 20.20 -23.61
N PHE A 118 -14.29 19.43 -22.87
CA PHE A 118 -13.23 19.95 -22.02
C PHE A 118 -12.21 20.78 -22.79
N TYR A 119 -11.68 20.27 -23.91
CA TYR A 119 -10.71 21.01 -24.72
C TYR A 119 -11.32 22.14 -25.56
N MET A 120 -12.65 22.26 -25.57
CA MET A 120 -13.39 23.37 -26.18
C MET A 120 -13.84 24.41 -25.14
N ASP A 121 -13.29 24.36 -23.93
CA ASP A 121 -13.62 25.25 -22.80
C ASP A 121 -15.12 25.23 -22.39
N ARG A 122 -15.85 24.18 -22.76
CA ARG A 122 -17.27 23.98 -22.41
C ARG A 122 -17.39 23.23 -21.08
N TRP A 123 -16.96 23.89 -20.01
CA TRP A 123 -16.76 23.28 -18.68
C TRP A 123 -18.03 22.65 -18.10
N GLN A 124 -19.15 23.37 -18.13
CA GLN A 124 -20.41 22.91 -17.55
C GLN A 124 -20.98 21.72 -18.33
N ASP A 125 -20.91 21.75 -19.65
CA ASP A 125 -21.37 20.64 -20.51
C ASP A 125 -20.50 19.40 -20.33
N CYS A 126 -19.19 19.59 -20.20
CA CYS A 126 -18.27 18.52 -19.85
C CYS A 126 -18.65 17.85 -18.52
N ILE A 127 -18.97 18.62 -17.47
CA ILE A 127 -19.41 18.09 -16.17
C ILE A 127 -20.74 17.32 -16.32
N ASN A 128 -21.69 17.85 -17.08
CA ASN A 128 -22.98 17.19 -17.31
C ASN A 128 -22.80 15.83 -17.99
N ASP A 129 -21.92 15.76 -19.00
CA ASP A 129 -21.57 14.50 -19.68
C ASP A 129 -20.84 13.52 -18.77
N ILE A 130 -19.94 13.99 -17.91
CA ILE A 130 -19.26 13.14 -16.91
C ILE A 130 -20.29 12.50 -15.97
N ASN A 131 -21.18 13.30 -15.40
CA ASN A 131 -22.24 12.82 -14.51
C ASN A 131 -23.17 11.81 -15.21
N LEU A 132 -23.51 12.09 -16.47
CA LEU A 132 -24.32 11.19 -17.29
C LEU A 132 -23.57 9.88 -17.58
N ALA A 133 -22.29 9.92 -17.95
CA ALA A 133 -21.50 8.72 -18.20
C ALA A 133 -21.42 7.82 -16.95
N ILE A 134 -21.20 8.40 -15.78
CA ILE A 134 -21.18 7.65 -14.50
C ILE A 134 -22.55 7.03 -14.24
N LYS A 135 -23.64 7.79 -14.40
CA LYS A 135 -25.02 7.29 -14.24
C LYS A 135 -25.35 6.14 -15.20
N LEU A 136 -24.79 6.17 -16.40
CA LEU A 136 -24.95 5.13 -17.43
C LEU A 136 -24.02 3.92 -17.23
N GLY A 137 -23.32 3.84 -16.10
CA GLY A 137 -22.53 2.67 -15.73
C GLY A 137 -21.10 2.66 -16.26
N TYR A 138 -20.47 3.81 -16.51
CA TYR A 138 -19.07 3.87 -16.93
C TYR A 138 -18.16 3.05 -15.99
N PRO A 139 -17.15 2.31 -16.51
CA PRO A 139 -16.36 1.36 -15.71
C PRO A 139 -15.72 2.02 -14.49
N GLU A 140 -15.94 1.45 -13.30
CA GLU A 140 -15.54 2.03 -12.01
C GLU A 140 -14.04 2.27 -11.92
N ASN A 141 -13.25 1.29 -12.36
CA ASN A 141 -11.79 1.35 -12.42
C ASN A 141 -11.25 2.44 -13.36
N LEU A 142 -12.09 3.07 -14.19
CA LEU A 142 -11.72 4.18 -15.08
C LEU A 142 -12.34 5.52 -14.67
N ARG A 143 -13.25 5.55 -13.68
CA ARG A 143 -13.95 6.78 -13.26
C ARG A 143 -13.01 7.85 -12.74
N TYR A 144 -11.84 7.49 -12.20
CA TYR A 144 -10.82 8.46 -11.77
C TYR A 144 -10.45 9.46 -12.88
N LYS A 145 -10.47 9.06 -14.16
CA LYS A 145 -10.21 9.96 -15.30
C LYS A 145 -11.30 11.00 -15.48
N LEU A 146 -12.55 10.62 -15.24
CA LEU A 146 -13.70 11.53 -15.32
C LEU A 146 -13.71 12.49 -14.13
N HIS A 147 -13.46 12.00 -12.92
CA HIS A 147 -13.33 12.86 -11.74
C HIS A 147 -12.18 13.87 -11.89
N LEU A 148 -11.02 13.47 -12.41
CA LEU A 148 -9.94 14.43 -12.69
C LEU A 148 -10.39 15.55 -13.64
N ARG A 149 -11.05 15.20 -14.74
CA ARG A 149 -11.57 16.17 -15.72
C ARG A 149 -12.63 17.07 -15.11
N ALA A 150 -13.56 16.52 -14.32
CA ALA A 150 -14.59 17.30 -13.62
C ALA A 150 -13.97 18.27 -12.60
N ALA A 151 -12.97 17.84 -11.83
CA ALA A 151 -12.26 18.71 -10.89
C ALA A 151 -11.61 19.91 -11.62
N GLN A 152 -10.98 19.66 -12.77
CA GLN A 152 -10.41 20.71 -13.62
C GLN A 152 -11.50 21.67 -14.14
N CYS A 153 -12.64 21.16 -14.60
CA CYS A 153 -13.78 22.01 -14.99
C CYS A 153 -14.29 22.87 -13.83
N TYR A 154 -14.46 22.29 -12.64
CA TYR A 154 -14.92 23.02 -11.46
C TYR A 154 -13.96 24.15 -11.07
N LEU A 155 -12.64 23.91 -11.16
CA LEU A 155 -11.64 24.96 -10.95
C LEU A 155 -11.76 26.09 -11.99
N LYS A 156 -11.95 25.76 -13.27
CA LYS A 156 -12.15 26.76 -14.34
C LYS A 156 -13.44 27.58 -14.16
N LEU A 157 -14.46 26.99 -13.53
CA LEU A 157 -15.70 27.67 -13.14
C LEU A 157 -15.59 28.42 -11.79
N GLY A 158 -14.44 28.40 -11.12
CA GLY A 158 -14.24 29.03 -9.81
C GLY A 158 -14.88 28.28 -8.64
N ASN A 159 -15.48 27.10 -8.87
CA ASN A 159 -16.11 26.29 -7.85
C ASN A 159 -15.09 25.37 -7.15
N LYS A 160 -14.32 25.95 -6.22
CA LYS A 160 -13.26 25.24 -5.48
C LYS A 160 -13.81 24.09 -4.62
N THR A 161 -14.98 24.24 -4.02
CA THR A 161 -15.58 23.22 -3.14
C THR A 161 -15.86 21.93 -3.89
N SER A 162 -16.57 22.01 -5.02
CA SER A 162 -16.87 20.81 -5.82
C SER A 162 -15.61 20.20 -6.46
N ALA A 163 -14.59 21.01 -6.76
CA ALA A 163 -13.30 20.49 -7.20
C ALA A 163 -12.63 19.61 -6.13
N VAL A 164 -12.62 20.05 -4.86
CA VAL A 164 -12.07 19.28 -3.75
C VAL A 164 -12.83 17.97 -3.54
N GLU A 165 -14.17 18.03 -3.48
CA GLU A 165 -15.02 16.84 -3.34
C GLU A 165 -14.73 15.80 -4.45
N THR A 166 -14.60 16.28 -5.69
CA THR A 166 -14.30 15.43 -6.84
C THR A 166 -12.90 14.80 -6.75
N VAL A 167 -11.90 15.52 -6.25
CA VAL A 167 -10.55 14.99 -6.02
C VAL A 167 -10.56 13.92 -4.92
N LEU A 168 -11.36 14.09 -3.86
CA LEU A 168 -11.52 13.07 -2.81
C LEU A 168 -12.16 11.79 -3.35
N GLN A 169 -13.20 11.92 -4.20
CA GLN A 169 -13.80 10.78 -4.90
C GLN A 169 -12.78 10.05 -5.79
N MET A 170 -11.97 10.82 -6.53
CA MET A 170 -10.87 10.27 -7.34
C MET A 170 -9.87 9.49 -6.48
N HIS A 171 -9.46 10.04 -5.34
CA HIS A 171 -8.51 9.40 -4.42
C HIS A 171 -9.07 8.07 -3.87
N SER A 172 -10.35 8.03 -3.50
CA SER A 172 -11.02 6.81 -3.05
C SER A 172 -10.96 5.70 -4.09
N ILE A 173 -11.24 6.01 -5.36
CA ILE A 173 -11.21 5.04 -6.47
C ILE A 173 -9.78 4.55 -6.73
N LEU A 174 -8.78 5.45 -6.65
CA LEU A 174 -7.37 5.10 -6.86
C LEU A 174 -6.83 4.15 -5.77
N ASN A 175 -7.44 4.10 -4.59
CA ASN A 175 -7.04 3.19 -3.52
C ASN A 175 -7.64 1.78 -3.66
N GLU A 176 -8.53 1.52 -4.63
CA GLU A 176 -9.11 0.20 -4.84
C GLU A 176 -8.09 -0.83 -5.38
N PRO A 177 -8.15 -2.11 -4.97
CA PRO A 177 -7.16 -3.13 -5.33
C PRO A 177 -7.06 -3.40 -6.84
N ASN A 178 -8.13 -3.13 -7.60
CA ASN A 178 -8.23 -3.46 -9.03
C ASN A 178 -7.54 -2.47 -9.99
N ILE A 179 -6.94 -1.38 -9.47
CA ILE A 179 -6.18 -0.42 -10.29
C ILE A 179 -4.69 -0.79 -10.31
N SER A 180 -4.06 -0.72 -11.48
CA SER A 180 -2.65 -1.06 -11.65
C SER A 180 -1.74 -0.17 -10.80
N ASN A 181 -0.70 -0.77 -10.21
CA ASN A 181 0.27 -0.07 -9.36
C ASN A 181 0.98 1.09 -10.09
N GLU A 182 1.19 0.97 -11.40
CA GLU A 182 1.76 2.04 -12.22
C GLU A 182 0.83 3.28 -12.28
N THR A 183 -0.48 3.07 -12.40
CA THR A 183 -1.47 4.15 -12.41
C THR A 183 -1.55 4.80 -11.03
N LYS A 184 -1.60 4.00 -9.96
CA LYS A 184 -1.60 4.49 -8.56
C LYS A 184 -0.35 5.32 -8.27
N GLY A 185 0.82 4.84 -8.70
CA GLY A 185 2.10 5.50 -8.51
C GLY A 185 2.10 6.93 -9.07
N LYS A 186 1.72 7.11 -10.35
CA LYS A 186 1.73 8.43 -11.01
C LYS A 186 0.89 9.48 -10.26
N TYR A 187 -0.33 9.12 -9.84
CA TYR A 187 -1.19 10.05 -9.11
C TYR A 187 -0.71 10.33 -7.69
N LEU A 188 -0.15 9.33 -7.01
CA LEU A 188 0.44 9.53 -5.69
C LEU A 188 1.57 10.56 -5.72
N LEU A 189 2.40 10.57 -6.77
CA LEU A 189 3.48 11.55 -6.92
C LEU A 189 2.94 12.98 -7.13
N TYR A 190 1.85 13.16 -7.89
CA TYR A 190 1.19 14.47 -8.01
C TYR A 190 0.68 14.96 -6.65
N PHE A 191 -0.01 14.10 -5.90
CA PHE A 191 -0.48 14.43 -4.56
C PHE A 191 0.68 14.77 -3.61
N THR A 192 1.77 14.02 -3.67
CA THR A 192 2.99 14.24 -2.88
C THR A 192 3.57 15.63 -3.15
N ALA A 193 3.71 16.01 -4.43
CA ALA A 193 4.22 17.33 -4.81
C ALA A 193 3.30 18.47 -4.31
N ILE A 194 1.98 18.31 -4.44
CA ILE A 194 1.00 19.29 -3.96
C ILE A 194 1.09 19.42 -2.43
N MET A 195 1.15 18.30 -1.70
CA MET A 195 1.26 18.33 -0.24
C MET A 195 2.54 19.02 0.23
N LEU A 196 3.66 18.77 -0.44
CA LEU A 196 4.92 19.46 -0.16
C LEU A 196 4.85 20.96 -0.44
N MET A 197 4.24 21.38 -1.56
CA MET A 197 4.04 22.80 -1.83
C MET A 197 3.13 23.45 -0.77
N MET A 198 2.05 22.78 -0.38
CA MET A 198 1.19 23.25 0.71
C MET A 198 1.95 23.36 2.02
N TYR A 199 2.85 22.41 2.30
CA TYR A 199 3.70 22.45 3.47
C TYR A 199 4.62 23.67 3.46
N LEU A 200 5.35 23.88 2.35
CA LEU A 200 6.22 25.05 2.15
C LEU A 200 5.45 26.37 2.21
N SER A 201 4.21 26.40 1.75
CA SER A 201 3.39 27.62 1.76
C SER A 201 2.84 27.96 3.15
N LYS A 202 2.48 26.94 3.95
CA LYS A 202 1.74 27.15 5.22
C LYS A 202 2.62 27.08 6.45
N TYR A 203 3.66 26.26 6.44
CA TYR A 203 4.43 25.91 7.63
C TYR A 203 5.89 26.34 7.57
N THR A 204 6.31 27.01 6.49
CA THR A 204 7.65 27.59 6.36
C THR A 204 7.57 29.02 5.83
N ASP A 205 8.72 29.70 5.81
CA ASP A 205 8.92 31.03 5.23
C ASP A 205 9.46 30.96 3.79
N PHE A 206 9.45 29.77 3.16
CA PHE A 206 10.12 29.52 1.88
C PHE A 206 9.82 30.58 0.82
N PHE A 207 8.54 30.88 0.57
CA PHE A 207 8.11 31.86 -0.43
C PHE A 207 8.32 33.33 -0.01
N LYS A 208 8.59 33.60 1.26
CA LYS A 208 8.95 34.94 1.75
C LYS A 208 10.45 35.21 1.62
N THR A 209 11.25 34.17 1.78
CA THR A 209 12.71 34.26 1.87
C THR A 209 13.39 34.06 0.51
N ILE A 210 12.78 33.27 -0.38
CA ILE A 210 13.37 32.96 -1.69
C ILE A 210 12.96 33.96 -2.77
N ASN A 211 13.92 34.38 -3.59
CA ASN A 211 13.64 35.14 -4.82
C ASN A 211 13.68 34.19 -6.02
N LEU A 212 12.52 33.62 -6.38
CA LEU A 212 12.42 32.66 -7.47
C LEU A 212 12.96 33.22 -8.79
N LYS A 213 12.69 34.50 -9.10
CA LYS A 213 13.17 35.15 -10.34
C LYS A 213 14.70 35.19 -10.43
N GLU A 214 15.39 35.29 -9.30
CA GLU A 214 16.85 35.25 -9.25
C GLU A 214 17.38 33.81 -9.40
N CYS A 215 16.76 32.85 -8.71
CA CYS A 215 17.11 31.43 -8.84
C CYS A 215 16.97 30.91 -10.29
N LEU A 216 16.06 31.51 -11.06
CA LEU A 216 15.70 31.07 -12.41
C LEU A 216 16.57 31.58 -13.53
N LYS A 217 17.50 32.49 -13.24
CA LYS A 217 18.50 32.95 -14.24
C LYS A 217 19.31 31.79 -14.86
N PHE A 218 19.28 30.61 -14.23
CA PHE A 218 20.03 29.42 -14.62
C PHE A 218 19.18 28.29 -15.22
N TYR A 219 17.84 28.43 -15.31
CA TYR A 219 16.93 27.38 -15.79
C TYR A 219 15.76 27.97 -16.60
N ASN A 220 15.82 27.86 -17.94
CA ASN A 220 14.87 28.48 -18.88
C ASN A 220 13.82 27.52 -19.50
N ASP A 221 13.69 26.28 -19.01
CA ASP A 221 12.89 25.25 -19.71
C ASP A 221 11.38 25.29 -19.43
N PHE A 222 10.92 26.05 -18.42
CA PHE A 222 9.50 26.14 -18.07
C PHE A 222 8.96 27.51 -18.46
N ASN A 223 8.06 27.53 -19.45
CA ASN A 223 7.24 28.68 -19.83
C ASN A 223 6.18 28.96 -18.74
N CYS A 224 6.60 29.29 -17.52
CA CYS A 224 5.73 29.64 -16.42
C CYS A 224 5.85 31.14 -16.15
N ASP A 225 4.73 31.85 -16.26
CA ASP A 225 4.67 33.28 -15.95
C ASP A 225 4.68 33.47 -14.43
N LEU A 226 5.74 34.05 -13.84
CA LEU A 226 5.86 34.23 -12.37
C LEU A 226 5.34 35.60 -11.93
N THR A 227 4.19 35.99 -12.49
CA THR A 227 3.55 37.27 -12.20
C THR A 227 2.66 37.22 -10.97
N THR A 228 2.13 36.05 -10.61
CA THR A 228 1.25 35.86 -9.46
C THR A 228 1.81 34.87 -8.44
N GLU A 229 1.40 34.99 -7.16
CA GLU A 229 1.76 34.01 -6.12
C GLU A 229 1.30 32.58 -6.49
N ASP A 230 0.16 32.46 -7.18
CA ASP A 230 -0.37 31.15 -7.57
C ASP A 230 0.50 30.51 -8.66
N ASP A 231 1.05 31.32 -9.57
CA ASP A 231 1.99 30.82 -10.57
C ASP A 231 3.34 30.45 -9.96
N GLU A 232 3.82 31.19 -8.97
CA GLU A 232 5.02 30.83 -8.20
C GLU A 232 4.85 29.48 -7.48
N ARG A 233 3.70 29.28 -6.82
CA ARG A 233 3.34 28.01 -6.18
C ARG A 233 3.22 26.86 -7.18
N LEU A 234 2.61 27.11 -8.34
CA LEU A 234 2.47 26.13 -9.41
C LEU A 234 3.84 25.73 -9.97
N TYR A 235 4.71 26.72 -10.17
CA TYR A 235 6.07 26.51 -10.63
C TYR A 235 6.86 25.63 -9.65
N VAL A 236 6.88 25.99 -8.36
CA VAL A 236 7.55 25.20 -7.32
C VAL A 236 6.95 23.79 -7.21
N SER A 237 5.62 23.64 -7.32
CA SER A 237 4.97 22.33 -7.36
C SER A 237 5.46 21.48 -8.53
N SER A 238 5.63 22.09 -9.71
CA SER A 238 6.14 21.41 -10.90
C SER A 238 7.59 20.95 -10.74
N LEU A 239 8.43 21.75 -10.07
CA LEU A 239 9.80 21.38 -9.73
C LEU A 239 9.86 20.23 -8.74
N LEU A 240 9.07 20.30 -7.66
CA LEU A 240 8.96 19.21 -6.68
C LEU A 240 8.56 17.90 -7.37
N LEU A 241 7.53 17.96 -8.21
CA LEU A 241 7.09 16.81 -9.00
C LEU A 241 8.21 16.29 -9.92
N ARG A 242 8.91 17.18 -10.65
CA ARG A 242 10.02 16.80 -11.52
C ARG A 242 11.09 16.06 -10.73
N HIS A 243 11.48 16.56 -9.55
CA HIS A 243 12.48 15.92 -8.72
C HIS A 243 12.00 14.58 -8.16
N ILE A 244 10.75 14.49 -7.68
CA ILE A 244 10.15 13.23 -7.20
C ILE A 244 10.06 12.17 -8.32
N LEU A 245 9.88 12.59 -9.57
CA LEU A 245 9.89 11.69 -10.73
C LEU A 245 11.29 11.22 -11.12
N GLN A 246 12.33 11.94 -10.73
CA GLN A 246 13.72 11.62 -11.02
C GLN A 246 14.39 10.81 -9.91
N LEU A 247 14.03 11.08 -8.65
CA LEU A 247 14.63 10.51 -7.45
C LEU A 247 13.57 10.07 -6.47
N ILE A 248 13.78 8.92 -5.84
CA ILE A 248 12.90 8.44 -4.77
C ILE A 248 13.16 9.31 -3.54
N CYS A 249 12.12 10.01 -3.07
CA CYS A 249 12.20 10.77 -1.83
C CYS A 249 12.09 9.85 -0.61
N ASN A 250 12.69 10.26 0.50
CA ASN A 250 12.57 9.62 1.82
C ASN A 250 11.15 9.77 2.38
N GLY A 251 10.19 9.06 1.80
CA GLY A 251 8.83 8.89 2.29
C GLY A 251 8.74 7.72 3.27
N HIS A 252 8.01 7.91 4.35
CA HIS A 252 7.80 6.87 5.36
C HIS A 252 6.47 6.16 5.06
N ALA A 253 6.52 4.84 4.94
CA ALA A 253 5.31 4.03 4.88
C ALA A 253 4.66 4.04 6.26
N ILE A 254 3.42 4.52 6.37
CA ILE A 254 2.61 4.30 7.57
C ILE A 254 2.01 2.92 7.40
N THR A 255 2.48 1.99 8.22
CA THR A 255 1.96 0.64 8.29
C THR A 255 0.95 0.57 9.43
N LYS A 256 -0.18 -0.08 9.16
CA LYS A 256 -1.06 -0.56 10.22
C LYS A 256 -0.83 -2.06 10.30
N ILE A 257 -0.44 -2.52 11.49
CA ILE A 257 -0.46 -3.95 11.78
C ILE A 257 -1.94 -4.34 11.76
N LYS A 258 -2.34 -5.13 10.77
CA LYS A 258 -3.62 -5.83 10.86
C LYS A 258 -3.32 -7.20 11.45
N ALA A 259 -4.00 -7.47 12.55
CA ALA A 259 -4.17 -8.82 13.02
C ALA A 259 -5.11 -9.51 12.01
N VAL A 260 -4.56 -10.24 11.04
CA VAL A 260 -5.38 -11.01 10.11
C VAL A 260 -5.82 -12.25 10.87
N VAL A 261 -7.10 -12.31 11.20
CA VAL A 261 -7.78 -13.57 11.49
C VAL A 261 -7.83 -14.30 10.16
N ASN A 262 -7.13 -15.44 10.05
CA ASN A 262 -7.22 -16.26 8.86
C ASN A 262 -8.66 -16.80 8.77
N ASN A 263 -9.51 -16.15 7.98
CA ASN A 263 -10.91 -16.55 7.77
C ASN A 263 -11.04 -17.70 6.76
N THR A 264 -10.00 -18.50 6.57
CA THR A 264 -10.11 -19.81 5.92
C THR A 264 -10.57 -20.83 6.96
N CYS A 265 -11.89 -21.07 6.92
CA CYS A 265 -12.72 -22.06 7.61
C CYS A 265 -12.57 -22.24 9.13
N TYR A 266 -13.67 -21.95 9.84
CA TYR A 266 -14.07 -22.48 11.16
C TYR A 266 -12.94 -22.90 12.12
N ASN A 267 -12.24 -21.94 12.72
CA ASN A 267 -11.56 -22.20 13.99
C ASN A 267 -11.76 -21.04 14.97
N LYS A 268 -12.28 -21.36 16.15
CA LYS A 268 -12.62 -20.42 17.22
C LYS A 268 -11.42 -19.87 18.00
N ASN A 269 -10.19 -20.22 17.62
CA ASN A 269 -8.99 -19.80 18.37
C ASN A 269 -8.10 -18.86 17.55
N LYS A 270 -7.96 -17.64 18.06
CA LYS A 270 -7.23 -16.50 17.51
C LYS A 270 -5.72 -16.77 17.57
N VAL A 271 -5.13 -17.18 16.45
CA VAL A 271 -3.69 -16.98 16.22
C VAL A 271 -3.54 -15.89 15.17
N PHE A 272 -3.22 -14.68 15.61
CA PHE A 272 -3.08 -13.52 14.75
C PHE A 272 -1.81 -13.62 13.93
N ILE A 273 -1.94 -13.69 12.61
CA ILE A 273 -0.81 -13.40 11.72
C ILE A 273 -0.75 -11.87 11.64
N GLN A 274 0.35 -11.30 12.13
CA GLN A 274 0.62 -9.86 11.99
C GLN A 274 1.06 -9.60 10.54
N GLN A 275 0.18 -8.96 9.76
CA GLN A 275 0.53 -8.45 8.44
C GLN A 275 0.61 -6.94 8.52
N GLU A 276 1.75 -6.37 8.11
CA GLU A 276 1.91 -4.92 7.98
C GLU A 276 1.27 -4.46 6.67
N ASP A 277 0.05 -3.93 6.76
CA ASP A 277 -0.59 -3.25 5.63
C ASP A 277 -0.07 -1.81 5.56
N ARG A 278 0.58 -1.45 4.45
CA ARG A 278 0.87 -0.04 4.15
C ARG A 278 -0.45 0.69 3.87
N ILE A 279 -0.90 1.46 4.85
CA ILE A 279 -2.17 2.20 4.76
C ILE A 279 -1.98 3.61 4.19
N ALA A 280 -0.77 4.18 4.30
CA ALA A 280 -0.45 5.48 3.74
C ALA A 280 1.06 5.63 3.47
N THR A 281 1.40 6.70 2.76
CA THR A 281 2.77 7.22 2.68
C THR A 281 2.74 8.62 3.24
N ALA A 282 3.61 8.91 4.21
CA ALA A 282 3.72 10.21 4.82
C ALA A 282 5.10 10.81 4.61
N ILE A 283 5.13 12.13 4.60
CA ILE A 283 6.34 12.92 4.43
C ILE A 283 6.61 13.62 5.76
N TYR A 284 7.76 13.33 6.34
CA TYR A 284 8.20 13.91 7.61
C TYR A 284 9.52 14.63 7.36
N PRO A 285 9.52 15.92 6.98
CA PRO A 285 10.73 16.63 6.57
C PRO A 285 11.88 16.48 7.57
N SER A 286 11.61 16.61 8.88
CA SER A 286 12.62 16.45 9.92
C SER A 286 13.20 15.04 9.98
N ALA A 287 12.37 14.01 9.82
CA ALA A 287 12.85 12.63 9.84
C ALA A 287 13.56 12.23 8.54
N SER A 288 13.18 12.85 7.41
CA SER A 288 13.84 12.65 6.12
C SER A 288 15.29 13.17 6.10
N MET A 289 15.71 13.96 7.09
CA MET A 289 17.10 14.42 7.27
C MET A 289 18.02 13.35 7.89
N MET A 290 17.46 12.31 8.53
CA MET A 290 18.25 11.27 9.18
C MET A 290 18.81 10.31 8.12
N ASN A 291 20.13 10.20 8.03
CA ASN A 291 20.80 9.32 7.07
C ASN A 291 20.62 7.83 7.41
N HIS A 292 20.97 6.97 6.46
CA HIS A 292 20.87 5.52 6.62
C HIS A 292 22.09 4.89 7.31
N SER A 293 21.83 3.99 8.25
CA SER A 293 22.74 2.91 8.65
C SER A 293 22.02 1.56 8.57
N CYS A 294 22.73 0.50 8.17
CA CYS A 294 22.20 -0.87 8.22
C CYS A 294 22.05 -1.38 9.66
N ASP A 295 22.75 -0.77 10.62
CA ASP A 295 22.56 -0.91 12.07
C ASP A 295 22.22 0.48 12.65
N PRO A 296 20.93 0.86 12.65
CA PRO A 296 20.51 2.19 13.08
C PRO A 296 20.64 2.36 14.60
N ASN A 297 20.84 3.60 15.06
CA ASN A 297 20.81 3.96 16.49
C ASN A 297 19.45 4.48 16.94
N ILE A 298 18.45 4.41 16.07
CA ILE A 298 17.06 4.70 16.36
C ILE A 298 16.13 3.63 15.83
N ILE A 299 14.91 3.62 16.36
CA ILE A 299 13.77 2.87 15.85
C ILE A 299 12.60 3.84 15.66
N ASN A 300 11.82 3.60 14.60
CA ASN A 300 10.66 4.39 14.24
C ASN A 300 9.37 3.62 14.51
N SER A 301 8.37 4.32 15.02
CA SER A 301 7.01 3.81 15.21
C SER A 301 5.99 4.89 14.86
N PHE A 302 4.72 4.54 14.77
CA PHE A 302 3.66 5.48 14.40
C PHE A 302 2.56 5.54 15.46
N LEU A 303 2.05 6.75 15.72
CA LEU A 303 0.81 7.00 16.44
C LEU A 303 -0.10 7.84 15.54
N GLY A 304 -0.99 7.16 14.80
CA GLY A 304 -1.81 7.81 13.79
C GLY A 304 -0.95 8.49 12.71
N GLN A 305 -1.02 9.82 12.62
CA GLN A 305 -0.23 10.64 11.69
C GLN A 305 1.16 11.03 12.21
N PHE A 306 1.47 10.72 13.47
CA PHE A 306 2.76 11.09 14.08
C PHE A 306 3.78 9.97 13.91
N LEU A 307 4.96 10.32 13.41
CA LEU A 307 6.15 9.49 13.45
C LEU A 307 6.85 9.71 14.79
N ILE A 308 7.08 8.63 15.53
CA ILE A 308 7.78 8.66 16.80
C ILE A 308 9.10 7.90 16.66
N THR A 309 10.19 8.62 16.92
CA THR A 309 11.56 8.13 16.81
C THR A 309 12.16 7.99 18.21
N LYS A 310 12.71 6.81 18.51
CA LYS A 310 13.36 6.52 19.79
C LYS A 310 14.77 6.01 19.58
N ALA A 311 15.69 6.42 20.45
CA ALA A 311 17.04 5.88 20.46
C ALA A 311 17.04 4.41 20.89
N THR A 312 17.83 3.57 20.21
CA THR A 312 18.02 2.15 20.50
C THR A 312 19.36 1.84 21.15
N ARG A 313 20.14 2.89 21.44
CA ARG A 313 21.38 2.88 22.23
C ARG A 313 21.69 4.31 22.65
N ASP A 314 22.64 4.49 23.56
CA ASP A 314 23.13 5.82 23.90
C ASP A 314 23.74 6.49 22.65
N ILE A 315 23.41 7.77 22.44
CA ILE A 315 23.89 8.59 21.33
C ILE A 315 24.65 9.77 21.93
N ALA A 316 25.95 9.88 21.66
CA ALA A 316 26.77 10.95 22.23
C ALA A 316 26.47 12.31 21.58
N ALA A 317 26.74 13.41 22.29
CA ALA A 317 26.63 14.74 21.71
C ALA A 317 27.56 14.88 20.48
N GLY A 318 26.98 15.20 19.33
CA GLY A 318 27.70 15.28 18.05
C GLY A 318 27.74 13.96 17.26
N GLU A 319 27.27 12.83 17.82
CA GLU A 319 27.06 11.60 17.05
C GLU A 319 25.86 11.77 16.11
N GLU A 320 25.98 11.23 14.91
CA GLU A 320 24.92 11.26 13.91
C GLU A 320 23.76 10.31 14.26
N VAL A 321 22.53 10.75 14.02
CA VAL A 321 21.34 9.92 14.18
C VAL A 321 21.05 9.20 12.87
N PHE A 322 21.13 7.87 12.90
CA PHE A 322 20.97 7.01 11.74
C PHE A 322 19.66 6.23 11.77
N ASN A 323 18.85 6.43 10.75
CA ASN A 323 17.65 5.65 10.46
C ASN A 323 18.00 4.40 9.62
N CYS A 324 17.07 3.45 9.48
CA CYS A 324 17.18 2.34 8.54
C CYS A 324 16.20 2.53 7.37
N TYR A 325 16.70 2.60 6.14
CA TYR A 325 15.88 2.70 4.92
C TYR A 325 15.41 1.32 4.42
N GLY A 326 15.21 0.39 5.36
CA GLY A 326 14.78 -0.98 5.10
C GLY A 326 15.90 -1.92 4.63
N ALA A 327 17.16 -1.58 4.84
CA ALA A 327 18.32 -2.45 4.59
C ALA A 327 19.02 -2.78 5.93
N ASP A 328 18.33 -3.51 6.80
CA ASP A 328 18.84 -3.89 8.11
C ASP A 328 19.79 -5.11 8.00
N PHE A 329 20.93 -5.06 8.69
CA PHE A 329 21.94 -6.12 8.61
C PHE A 329 21.49 -7.46 9.22
N ARG A 330 20.51 -7.45 10.12
CA ARG A 330 19.92 -8.64 10.77
C ARG A 330 18.88 -9.33 9.88
N ARG A 331 18.58 -8.74 8.71
CA ARG A 331 17.49 -9.19 7.82
C ARG A 331 17.92 -9.40 6.38
N MET A 332 18.95 -8.71 5.92
CA MET A 332 19.40 -8.75 4.52
C MET A 332 20.92 -8.93 4.44
N LEU A 333 21.40 -9.72 3.48
CA LEU A 333 22.83 -9.89 3.24
C LEU A 333 23.47 -8.58 2.76
N ARG A 334 24.77 -8.43 2.98
CA ARG A 334 25.50 -7.19 2.64
C ARG A 334 25.34 -6.82 1.17
N GLN A 335 25.43 -7.79 0.27
CA GLN A 335 25.25 -7.58 -1.17
C GLN A 335 23.86 -7.00 -1.46
N ASP A 336 22.79 -7.64 -0.99
CA ASP A 336 21.42 -7.20 -1.19
C ASP A 336 21.17 -5.80 -0.61
N ARG A 337 21.76 -5.49 0.56
CA ARG A 337 21.68 -4.16 1.17
C ARG A 337 22.32 -3.11 0.27
N GLN A 338 23.53 -3.37 -0.25
CA GLN A 338 24.23 -2.44 -1.14
C GLN A 338 23.49 -2.26 -2.46
N GLU A 339 23.00 -3.34 -3.06
CA GLU A 339 22.19 -3.29 -4.28
C GLU A 339 20.90 -2.48 -4.07
N LYS A 340 20.20 -2.69 -2.95
CA LYS A 340 19.01 -1.92 -2.58
C LYS A 340 19.31 -0.44 -2.39
N MET A 341 20.37 -0.09 -1.65
CA MET A 341 20.75 1.32 -1.45
C MET A 341 21.17 1.99 -2.76
N GLN A 342 21.90 1.28 -3.61
CA GLN A 342 22.37 1.82 -4.88
C GLN A 342 21.23 1.98 -5.89
N SER A 343 20.32 1.02 -5.99
CA SER A 343 19.21 1.04 -6.95
C SER A 343 18.09 1.98 -6.54
N GLN A 344 17.79 2.08 -5.23
CA GLN A 344 16.65 2.85 -4.74
C GLN A 344 17.05 4.26 -4.28
N TYR A 345 18.22 4.42 -3.67
CA TYR A 345 18.65 5.68 -3.05
C TYR A 345 19.93 6.26 -3.65
N CYS A 346 20.47 5.63 -4.69
CA CYS A 346 21.62 6.10 -5.46
C CYS A 346 22.93 6.28 -4.67
N PHE A 347 23.13 5.55 -3.57
CA PHE A 347 24.38 5.58 -2.79
C PHE A 347 24.81 4.19 -2.33
N LYS A 348 26.09 4.05 -1.99
CA LYS A 348 26.65 2.87 -1.29
C LYS A 348 26.77 3.16 0.19
N CYS A 349 26.27 2.26 1.03
CA CYS A 349 26.31 2.45 2.47
C CYS A 349 27.70 2.10 3.05
N ASN A 350 28.27 3.01 3.84
CA ASN A 350 29.57 2.83 4.48
C ASN A 350 29.45 2.71 6.02
N CYS A 351 28.31 2.25 6.53
CA CYS A 351 28.13 2.03 7.97
C CYS A 351 29.02 0.89 8.49
N ALA A 352 29.20 0.80 9.82
CA ALA A 352 30.00 -0.26 10.46
C ALA A 352 29.59 -1.66 9.98
N ALA A 353 28.29 -1.95 9.91
CA ALA A 353 27.77 -3.24 9.43
C ALA A 353 28.05 -3.54 7.94
N CYS A 354 28.51 -2.56 7.15
CA CYS A 354 28.93 -2.77 5.76
C CYS A 354 30.46 -2.78 5.59
N LEU A 355 31.22 -2.33 6.59
CA LEU A 355 32.68 -2.21 6.53
C LEU A 355 33.40 -3.25 7.39
N ALA A 356 32.84 -3.63 8.53
CA ALA A 356 33.48 -4.53 9.47
C ALA A 356 33.27 -6.00 9.04
N PRO A 357 34.34 -6.82 8.95
CA PRO A 357 34.28 -8.22 8.51
C PRO A 357 33.33 -9.09 9.36
N GLU A 358 33.21 -8.80 10.66
CA GLU A 358 32.33 -9.52 11.58
C GLU A 358 30.84 -9.50 11.18
N TYR A 359 30.41 -8.54 10.35
CA TYR A 359 29.04 -8.43 9.86
C TYR A 359 28.81 -9.09 8.49
N GLU A 360 29.86 -9.52 7.79
CA GLU A 360 29.76 -10.05 6.43
C GLU A 360 28.97 -11.37 6.40
N ASP A 361 29.18 -12.21 7.41
CA ASP A 361 28.62 -13.57 7.48
C ASP A 361 27.59 -13.76 8.61
N ILE A 362 27.22 -12.69 9.32
CA ILE A 362 26.29 -12.77 10.48
C ILE A 362 24.99 -13.47 10.11
N LEU A 363 24.49 -13.26 8.89
CA LEU A 363 23.26 -13.88 8.43
C LEU A 363 23.44 -15.31 7.92
N LYS A 364 24.63 -15.64 7.41
CA LYS A 364 24.92 -16.97 6.89
C LYS A 364 24.79 -18.03 7.98
N LYS A 365 25.08 -17.69 9.25
CA LYS A 365 24.88 -18.63 10.37
C LYS A 365 23.41 -19.07 10.52
N PHE A 366 22.43 -18.24 10.14
CA PHE A 366 21.00 -18.57 10.22
C PHE A 366 20.50 -19.41 9.03
N THR A 367 21.35 -19.62 8.01
CA THR A 367 21.08 -20.50 6.87
C THR A 367 22.13 -21.61 6.72
N ALA A 368 23.05 -21.71 7.68
CA ALA A 368 24.20 -22.60 7.61
C ALA A 368 23.84 -24.05 7.93
N LYS A 369 24.41 -24.96 7.15
CA LYS A 369 24.50 -26.38 7.50
C LYS A 369 25.42 -26.56 8.73
N LYS A 370 25.22 -27.65 9.47
CA LYS A 370 25.98 -28.00 10.67
C LYS A 370 27.32 -28.63 10.31
N CYS A 371 28.41 -28.24 10.96
CA CYS A 371 29.68 -28.94 10.82
C CYS A 371 29.62 -30.31 11.53
N PRO A 372 30.05 -31.41 10.88
CA PRO A 372 30.05 -32.74 11.50
C PRO A 372 31.07 -32.88 12.64
N GLU A 373 32.13 -32.07 12.65
CA GLU A 373 33.21 -32.15 13.65
C GLU A 373 32.89 -31.34 14.92
N CYS A 374 32.52 -30.07 14.78
CA CYS A 374 32.35 -29.15 15.92
C CYS A 374 30.91 -28.66 16.13
N ASN A 375 29.96 -29.02 15.25
CA ASN A 375 28.60 -28.46 15.20
C ASN A 375 28.51 -26.97 14.89
N GLY A 376 29.62 -26.33 14.49
CA GLY A 376 29.66 -24.94 14.03
C GLY A 376 29.00 -24.72 12.67
N PRO A 377 28.79 -23.47 12.24
CA PRO A 377 28.14 -23.16 10.99
C PRO A 377 29.10 -23.36 9.80
N LEU A 378 28.62 -23.99 8.73
CA LEU A 378 29.32 -24.14 7.46
C LEU A 378 29.04 -22.93 6.55
N ASN A 379 30.10 -22.34 5.99
CA ASN A 379 30.05 -21.28 4.99
C ASN A 379 30.38 -21.86 3.60
N ASP A 380 29.70 -21.34 2.59
CA ASP A 380 29.84 -21.76 1.20
C ASP A 380 30.66 -20.71 0.44
N ASP A 381 31.99 -20.83 0.47
CA ASP A 381 32.92 -19.89 -0.19
C ASP A 381 33.14 -20.22 -1.69
N CYS A 382 32.28 -21.05 -2.28
CA CYS A 382 32.55 -21.72 -3.55
C CYS A 382 32.27 -20.88 -4.81
N ALA A 383 32.68 -19.61 -4.82
CA ALA A 383 32.64 -18.77 -6.02
C ALA A 383 33.92 -18.81 -6.88
N VAL A 384 35.03 -19.38 -6.38
CA VAL A 384 36.35 -19.15 -7.02
C VAL A 384 37.03 -20.37 -7.63
N LEU A 385 36.77 -21.62 -7.20
CA LEU A 385 37.46 -22.80 -7.76
C LEU A 385 36.51 -24.00 -7.78
N HIS A 386 36.52 -24.76 -8.87
CA HIS A 386 35.70 -25.95 -9.20
C HIS A 386 35.73 -27.13 -8.19
N ARG A 387 35.49 -26.90 -6.89
CA ARG A 387 35.32 -27.93 -5.86
C ARG A 387 34.21 -27.55 -4.88
N SER A 388 33.10 -28.28 -4.95
CA SER A 388 31.91 -28.22 -4.09
C SER A 388 32.20 -28.55 -2.60
N SER A 389 33.02 -27.75 -1.94
CA SER A 389 33.40 -27.91 -0.53
C SER A 389 33.11 -26.64 0.26
N MET A 390 32.33 -26.79 1.34
CA MET A 390 32.06 -25.79 2.36
C MET A 390 33.13 -25.86 3.45
N HIS A 391 33.34 -24.77 4.20
CA HIS A 391 34.27 -24.73 5.34
C HIS A 391 33.53 -24.33 6.61
N CYS A 392 33.91 -24.91 7.75
CA CYS A 392 33.36 -24.50 9.03
C CYS A 392 33.98 -23.18 9.50
N MET A 393 33.13 -22.22 9.86
CA MET A 393 33.58 -20.92 10.39
C MET A 393 34.24 -21.02 11.77
N ASP A 394 33.93 -22.07 12.55
CA ASP A 394 34.45 -22.23 13.91
C ASP A 394 35.77 -23.04 13.96
N CYS A 395 35.86 -24.15 13.21
CA CYS A 395 37.01 -25.06 13.27
C CYS A 395 37.80 -25.19 11.96
N GLY A 396 37.37 -24.55 10.87
CA GLY A 396 38.05 -24.57 9.57
C GLY A 396 37.92 -25.87 8.77
N THR A 397 37.23 -26.90 9.28
CA THR A 397 37.08 -28.19 8.59
C THR A 397 36.37 -28.02 7.24
N ALA A 398 36.95 -28.60 6.19
CA ALA A 398 36.33 -28.68 4.86
C ALA A 398 35.34 -29.85 4.77
N VAL A 399 34.14 -29.60 4.26
CA VAL A 399 33.03 -30.55 4.17
C VAL A 399 32.42 -30.50 2.78
N TYR A 400 32.09 -31.66 2.19
CA TYR A 400 31.44 -31.73 0.89
C TYR A 400 29.99 -31.21 0.94
N GLU A 401 29.59 -30.49 -0.12
CA GLU A 401 28.32 -29.75 -0.15
C GLU A 401 27.07 -30.63 0.05
N ASN A 402 27.14 -31.86 -0.46
CA ASN A 402 26.02 -32.81 -0.57
C ASN A 402 25.79 -33.69 0.66
N ILE A 403 26.58 -33.54 1.74
CA ILE A 403 26.52 -34.43 2.92
C ILE A 403 25.13 -34.50 3.56
N TYR A 404 24.36 -33.41 3.51
CA TYR A 404 23.02 -33.33 4.11
C TYR A 404 21.87 -33.29 3.10
N ASP A 405 22.14 -33.37 1.78
CA ASP A 405 21.14 -33.17 0.74
C ASP A 405 19.92 -34.09 0.90
N PHE A 406 20.18 -35.38 1.11
CA PHE A 406 19.12 -36.36 1.30
C PHE A 406 18.31 -36.09 2.58
N THR A 407 18.99 -35.79 3.68
CA THR A 407 18.40 -35.45 4.98
C THR A 407 17.49 -34.23 4.89
N LEU A 408 17.95 -33.16 4.24
CA LEU A 408 17.20 -31.91 4.08
C LEU A 408 16.02 -32.06 3.13
N ARG A 409 16.17 -32.83 2.02
CA ARG A 409 15.04 -33.17 1.14
C ARG A 409 13.98 -33.97 1.88
N GLN A 410 14.37 -34.92 2.74
CA GLN A 410 13.41 -35.63 3.59
C GLN A 410 12.73 -34.71 4.59
N ALA A 411 13.49 -33.85 5.28
CA ALA A 411 12.95 -32.91 6.24
C ALA A 411 11.89 -32.00 5.60
N LYS A 412 12.18 -31.46 4.41
CA LYS A 412 11.24 -30.65 3.63
C LYS A 412 9.95 -31.40 3.31
N ARG A 413 10.05 -32.65 2.85
CA ARG A 413 8.87 -33.49 2.57
C ARG A 413 8.03 -33.77 3.82
N TYR A 414 8.65 -33.92 4.99
CA TYR A 414 7.92 -34.04 6.25
C TYR A 414 7.21 -32.74 6.63
N PHE A 415 7.86 -31.60 6.42
CA PHE A 415 7.27 -30.28 6.68
C PHE A 415 6.02 -30.05 5.80
N GLU A 416 6.14 -30.24 4.49
CA GLU A 416 5.03 -30.09 3.53
C GLU A 416 3.84 -31.02 3.86
N LYS A 417 4.14 -32.28 4.26
CA LYS A 417 3.10 -33.21 4.70
C LYS A 417 2.43 -32.76 5.99
N ALA A 418 3.17 -32.16 6.91
CA ALA A 418 2.61 -31.64 8.14
C ALA A 418 1.65 -30.48 7.87
N GLU A 419 1.99 -29.57 6.96
CA GLU A 419 1.11 -28.47 6.54
C GLU A 419 -0.23 -28.99 6.03
N ILE A 420 -0.20 -29.99 5.15
CA ILE A 420 -1.41 -30.67 4.65
C ILE A 420 -2.19 -31.32 5.81
N CYS A 421 -1.53 -31.96 6.77
CA CYS A 421 -2.21 -32.53 7.94
C CYS A 421 -2.89 -31.45 8.79
N ILE A 422 -2.26 -30.28 8.97
CA ILE A 422 -2.84 -29.15 9.72
C ILE A 422 -4.06 -28.60 9.00
N GLU A 423 -4.00 -28.42 7.68
CA GLU A 423 -5.14 -27.97 6.87
C GLU A 423 -6.35 -28.92 6.96
N ASN A 424 -6.08 -30.21 7.12
CA ASN A 424 -7.10 -31.25 7.32
C ASN A 424 -7.43 -31.52 8.80
N GLU A 425 -6.99 -30.66 9.72
CA GLU A 425 -7.21 -30.77 11.18
C GLU A 425 -6.68 -32.08 11.82
N ASN A 426 -5.77 -32.78 11.14
CA ASN A 426 -5.12 -34.00 11.61
C ASN A 426 -3.87 -33.68 12.43
N TYR A 427 -4.07 -33.10 13.62
CA TYR A 427 -2.99 -32.51 14.43
C TYR A 427 -1.97 -33.54 14.98
N ASP A 428 -2.40 -34.74 15.36
CA ASP A 428 -1.49 -35.78 15.87
C ASP A 428 -0.52 -36.25 14.79
N GLU A 429 -1.00 -36.46 13.57
CA GLU A 429 -0.15 -36.81 12.44
C GLU A 429 0.76 -35.64 12.07
N ALA A 430 0.25 -34.40 12.07
CA ALA A 430 1.06 -33.21 11.85
C ALA A 430 2.23 -33.13 12.85
N LEU A 431 1.98 -33.37 14.14
CA LEU A 431 3.03 -33.37 15.17
C LEU A 431 4.06 -34.49 14.96
N ASP A 432 3.65 -35.69 14.54
CA ASP A 432 4.58 -36.76 14.19
C ASP A 432 5.51 -36.34 13.03
N LYS A 433 4.95 -35.78 11.96
CA LYS A 433 5.75 -35.31 10.82
C LYS A 433 6.66 -34.16 11.20
N LEU A 434 6.17 -33.16 11.95
CA LEU A 434 6.98 -32.00 12.37
C LEU A 434 8.12 -32.41 13.30
N LYS A 435 7.90 -33.34 14.24
CA LYS A 435 8.97 -33.87 15.11
C LYS A 435 10.04 -34.62 14.31
N LYS A 436 9.64 -35.39 13.30
CA LYS A 436 10.57 -36.04 12.36
C LYS A 436 11.35 -35.00 11.55
N CYS A 437 10.67 -33.98 11.03
CA CYS A 437 11.29 -32.86 10.34
C CYS A 437 12.32 -32.15 11.23
N LEU A 438 11.94 -31.78 12.45
CA LEU A 438 12.81 -31.08 13.40
C LEU A 438 14.06 -31.88 13.74
N ARG A 439 13.93 -33.20 13.91
CA ARG A 439 15.08 -34.09 14.16
C ARG A 439 16.07 -34.04 12.99
N LEU A 440 15.58 -34.25 11.77
CA LEU A 440 16.42 -34.20 10.56
C LEU A 440 17.06 -32.82 10.37
N ARG A 441 16.32 -31.74 10.64
CA ARG A 441 16.85 -30.36 10.61
C ARG A 441 17.95 -30.16 11.66
N LYS A 442 17.77 -30.58 12.92
CA LYS A 442 18.82 -30.51 13.96
C LYS A 442 20.06 -31.37 13.67
N ASP A 443 19.88 -32.46 12.92
CA ASP A 443 20.99 -33.32 12.51
C ASP A 443 21.84 -32.66 11.41
N ALA A 444 21.24 -31.84 10.56
CA ALA A 444 21.88 -31.28 9.36
C ALA A 444 22.18 -29.77 9.42
N LEU A 445 21.45 -28.99 10.22
CA LEU A 445 21.49 -27.53 10.23
C LEU A 445 22.08 -26.98 11.52
N TYR A 446 22.74 -25.83 11.43
CA TYR A 446 23.28 -25.14 12.59
C TYR A 446 22.16 -24.77 13.59
N LYS A 447 22.47 -24.75 14.89
CA LYS A 447 21.47 -24.66 15.97
C LYS A 447 20.53 -23.44 15.90
N TYR A 448 20.95 -22.36 15.24
CA TYR A 448 20.16 -21.14 15.05
C TYR A 448 19.58 -21.01 13.65
N HIS A 449 19.57 -22.07 12.85
CA HIS A 449 19.05 -22.00 11.50
C HIS A 449 17.55 -21.65 11.48
N ASP A 450 17.13 -20.78 10.55
CA ASP A 450 15.76 -20.29 10.41
C ASP A 450 14.75 -21.45 10.28
N ASP A 451 14.98 -22.43 9.39
CA ASP A 451 14.20 -23.67 9.30
C ASP A 451 13.98 -24.42 10.63
N ILE A 452 14.94 -24.42 11.56
CA ILE A 452 14.75 -25.05 12.88
C ILE A 452 13.77 -24.22 13.70
N ALA A 453 13.96 -22.90 13.75
CA ALA A 453 13.09 -21.98 14.47
C ALA A 453 11.65 -22.06 13.93
N ASP A 454 11.48 -22.06 12.60
CA ASP A 454 10.19 -22.17 11.94
C ASP A 454 9.49 -23.49 12.27
N THR A 455 10.20 -24.63 12.27
CA THR A 455 9.60 -25.90 12.71
C THR A 455 9.18 -25.87 14.17
N MET A 456 9.97 -25.24 15.05
CA MET A 456 9.60 -25.12 16.46
C MET A 456 8.35 -24.28 16.66
N ASP A 457 8.21 -23.14 15.97
CA ASP A 457 7.02 -22.29 16.01
C ASP A 457 5.77 -23.04 15.51
N PHE A 458 5.89 -23.80 14.42
CA PHE A 458 4.80 -24.66 13.93
C PHE A 458 4.41 -25.75 14.94
N ILE A 459 5.38 -26.43 15.56
CA ILE A 459 5.10 -27.43 16.61
C ILE A 459 4.38 -26.77 17.80
N ALA A 460 4.86 -25.61 18.26
CA ALA A 460 4.25 -24.88 19.34
C ALA A 460 2.80 -24.49 19.03
N LYS A 461 2.54 -24.04 17.79
CA LYS A 461 1.20 -23.71 17.30
C LYS A 461 0.27 -24.92 17.31
N VAL A 462 0.71 -26.08 16.80
CA VAL A 462 -0.13 -27.29 16.79
C VAL A 462 -0.41 -27.76 18.22
N TYR A 463 0.57 -27.71 19.12
CA TYR A 463 0.35 -28.03 20.53
C TYR A 463 -0.64 -27.11 21.21
N ALA A 464 -0.63 -25.81 20.91
CA ALA A 464 -1.61 -24.87 21.41
C ALA A 464 -3.03 -25.19 20.90
N ILE A 465 -3.17 -25.55 19.62
CA ILE A 465 -4.47 -25.92 19.03
C ILE A 465 -5.11 -27.11 19.74
N ILE A 466 -4.32 -28.12 20.09
CA ILE A 466 -4.82 -29.33 20.78
C ILE A 466 -4.89 -29.19 22.31
N GLY A 467 -4.64 -27.99 22.87
CA GLY A 467 -4.69 -27.73 24.31
C GLY A 467 -3.52 -28.32 25.12
N GLN A 468 -2.43 -28.72 24.47
CA GLN A 468 -1.22 -29.21 25.14
C GLN A 468 -0.26 -28.06 25.47
N TRP A 469 -0.69 -27.20 26.40
CA TRP A 469 -0.05 -25.93 26.68
C TRP A 469 1.42 -26.02 27.11
N LEU A 470 1.74 -26.92 28.04
CA LEU A 470 3.12 -27.09 28.55
C LEU A 470 4.12 -27.47 27.45
N ASN A 471 3.68 -28.26 26.47
CA ASN A 471 4.51 -28.60 25.32
C ASN A 471 4.72 -27.37 24.44
N SER A 472 3.66 -26.61 24.15
CA SER A 472 3.75 -25.37 23.37
C SER A 472 4.70 -24.35 24.01
N ILE A 473 4.58 -24.10 25.32
CA ILE A 473 5.46 -23.22 26.11
C ILE A 473 6.92 -23.64 25.94
N SER A 474 7.22 -24.94 26.06
CA SER A 474 8.59 -25.45 25.93
C SER A 474 9.20 -25.13 24.56
N TYR A 475 8.47 -25.29 23.45
CA TYR A 475 9.00 -24.99 22.12
C TYR A 475 9.21 -23.49 21.90
N LEU A 476 8.30 -22.64 22.38
CA LEU A 476 8.45 -21.17 22.32
C LEU A 476 9.61 -20.66 23.19
N GLU A 477 9.90 -21.29 24.33
CA GLU A 477 11.09 -20.94 25.13
C GLU A 477 12.39 -21.18 24.36
N HIS A 478 12.44 -22.18 23.48
CA HIS A 478 13.62 -22.45 22.64
C HIS A 478 13.72 -21.50 21.44
N SER A 479 12.60 -21.06 20.85
CA SER A 479 12.61 -20.14 19.71
C SER A 479 13.16 -18.76 20.10
N ILE A 480 12.85 -18.28 21.31
CA ILE A 480 13.36 -17.00 21.84
C ILE A 480 14.89 -16.91 21.74
N VAL A 481 15.62 -17.99 22.07
CA VAL A 481 17.09 -17.98 22.05
C VAL A 481 17.65 -17.72 20.65
N ALA A 482 17.03 -18.29 19.60
CA ALA A 482 17.45 -18.06 18.22
C ALA A 482 17.13 -16.63 17.75
N ILE A 483 15.98 -16.08 18.18
CA ILE A 483 15.56 -14.72 17.87
C ILE A 483 16.48 -13.69 18.56
N GLU A 484 16.84 -13.93 19.82
CA GLU A 484 17.80 -13.09 20.55
C GLU A 484 19.17 -13.06 19.87
N GLU A 485 19.65 -14.20 19.40
CA GLU A 485 20.91 -14.31 18.67
C GLU A 485 20.90 -13.53 17.35
N LYS A 486 19.73 -13.43 16.70
CA LYS A 486 19.57 -12.74 15.40
C LYS A 486 19.35 -11.25 15.54
N TYR A 487 18.44 -10.86 16.42
CA TYR A 487 17.94 -9.48 16.51
C TYR A 487 18.47 -8.72 17.72
N GLY A 488 19.01 -9.42 18.71
CA GLY A 488 19.41 -8.89 20.00
C GLY A 488 18.31 -9.05 21.06
N PRO A 489 18.68 -9.07 22.36
CA PRO A 489 17.77 -9.40 23.46
C PRO A 489 16.71 -8.32 23.78
N TRP A 490 16.91 -7.10 23.28
CA TRP A 490 16.05 -5.92 23.46
C TRP A 490 15.26 -5.55 22.20
N SER A 491 15.15 -6.48 21.26
CA SER A 491 14.53 -6.27 19.96
C SER A 491 13.01 -6.48 20.01
N ILE A 492 12.28 -5.84 19.09
CA ILE A 492 10.82 -5.99 19.04
C ILE A 492 10.41 -7.42 18.68
N GLU A 493 11.24 -8.13 17.94
CA GLU A 493 11.08 -9.52 17.56
C GLU A 493 11.05 -10.43 18.78
N VAL A 494 11.94 -10.17 19.76
CA VAL A 494 11.92 -10.86 21.05
C VAL A 494 10.65 -10.52 21.84
N CYS A 495 10.22 -9.25 21.84
CA CYS A 495 8.96 -8.86 22.48
C CYS A 495 7.75 -9.59 21.89
N ASN A 496 7.69 -9.72 20.56
CA ASN A 496 6.61 -10.41 19.86
C ASN A 496 6.55 -11.90 20.22
N GLU A 497 7.71 -12.56 20.28
CA GLU A 497 7.78 -13.97 20.66
C GLU A 497 7.41 -14.18 22.14
N ILE A 498 7.86 -13.28 23.02
CA ILE A 498 7.44 -13.29 24.43
C ILE A 498 5.92 -13.07 24.54
N ASN A 499 5.34 -12.19 23.71
CA ASN A 499 3.89 -11.96 23.71
C ASN A 499 3.13 -13.25 23.37
N LYS A 500 3.52 -13.98 22.31
CA LYS A 500 2.94 -15.31 22.00
C LYS A 500 3.08 -16.28 23.17
N LEU A 501 4.28 -16.37 23.76
CA LEU A 501 4.56 -17.24 24.90
C LEU A 501 3.67 -16.91 26.11
N THR A 502 3.46 -15.62 26.38
CA THR A 502 2.59 -15.19 27.50
C THR A 502 1.12 -15.49 27.25
N ASP A 503 0.65 -15.46 26.00
CA ASP A 503 -0.73 -15.88 25.67
C ASP A 503 -0.94 -17.35 26.02
N ILE A 504 -0.05 -18.23 25.54
CA ILE A 504 -0.11 -19.67 25.83
C ILE A 504 0.03 -19.94 27.33
N CYS A 505 0.92 -19.23 28.03
CA CYS A 505 1.07 -19.34 29.47
C CYS A 505 -0.21 -18.97 30.22
N LEU A 506 -0.90 -17.90 29.80
CA LEU A 506 -2.13 -17.45 30.48
C LEU A 506 -3.29 -18.43 30.25
N GLU A 507 -3.47 -18.94 29.02
CA GLU A 507 -4.46 -19.97 28.73
C GLU A 507 -4.25 -21.21 29.64
N TYR A 508 -3.00 -21.70 29.74
CA TYR A 508 -2.67 -22.77 30.68
C TYR A 508 -3.05 -22.44 32.13
N LEU A 509 -2.70 -21.25 32.59
CA LEU A 509 -2.95 -20.84 33.98
C LEU A 509 -4.43 -20.65 34.31
N GLN A 510 -5.26 -20.37 33.31
CA GLN A 510 -6.70 -20.21 33.45
C GLN A 510 -7.44 -21.55 33.38
N GLU A 511 -6.99 -22.49 32.54
CA GLU A 511 -7.62 -23.80 32.38
C GLU A 511 -7.18 -24.85 33.41
N GLU A 512 -5.94 -24.77 33.90
CA GLU A 512 -5.38 -25.78 34.81
C GLU A 512 -6.05 -25.76 36.19
N SER A 513 -6.75 -26.85 36.49
CA SER A 513 -7.42 -27.04 37.79
C SER A 513 -6.44 -27.30 38.94
N ASN A 514 -5.30 -27.95 38.69
CA ASN A 514 -4.33 -28.27 39.74
C ASN A 514 -3.31 -27.16 39.95
N THR A 515 -3.78 -26.10 40.60
CA THR A 515 -3.02 -24.89 40.91
C THR A 515 -1.91 -25.10 41.95
N SER A 516 -1.97 -26.20 42.71
CA SER A 516 -0.96 -26.56 43.71
C SER A 516 0.31 -27.15 43.10
N SER A 517 0.24 -27.60 41.85
CA SER A 517 1.31 -28.32 41.16
C SER A 517 2.58 -27.46 41.00
N LYS A 518 3.74 -28.14 40.96
CA LYS A 518 5.03 -27.49 40.72
C LYS A 518 5.08 -26.81 39.35
N PHE A 519 4.45 -27.42 38.34
CA PHE A 519 4.37 -26.87 36.98
C PHE A 519 3.56 -25.57 36.97
N TYR A 520 2.37 -25.55 37.56
CA TYR A 520 1.54 -24.34 37.67
C TYR A 520 2.28 -23.18 38.32
N LYS A 521 2.86 -23.41 39.51
CA LYS A 521 3.63 -22.38 40.25
C LYS A 521 4.84 -21.87 39.45
N ASN A 522 5.53 -22.76 38.72
CA ASN A 522 6.66 -22.38 37.90
C ASN A 522 6.22 -21.56 36.68
N THR A 523 5.18 -21.98 35.97
CA THR A 523 4.61 -21.24 34.83
C THR A 523 4.11 -19.87 35.27
N LEU A 524 3.43 -19.77 36.40
CA LEU A 524 2.99 -18.50 36.99
C LEU A 524 4.16 -17.53 37.20
N LYS A 525 5.24 -18.00 37.85
CA LYS A 525 6.45 -17.20 38.10
C LYS A 525 7.16 -16.80 36.81
N LYS A 526 7.26 -17.72 35.85
CA LYS A 526 7.86 -17.46 34.53
C LYS A 526 7.04 -16.44 33.74
N THR A 527 5.71 -16.58 33.69
CA THR A 527 4.79 -15.65 33.01
C THR A 527 4.97 -14.23 33.51
N ARG A 528 5.09 -14.04 34.84
CA ARG A 528 5.38 -12.72 35.42
C ARG A 528 6.71 -12.14 34.91
N ARG A 529 7.77 -12.96 34.84
CA ARG A 529 9.08 -12.54 34.34
C ARG A 529 9.03 -12.20 32.85
N TYR A 530 8.33 -13.01 32.06
CA TYR A 530 8.12 -12.78 30.64
C TYR A 530 7.37 -11.46 30.39
N LEU A 531 6.26 -11.21 31.09
CA LEU A 531 5.52 -9.95 30.95
C LEU A 531 6.33 -8.73 31.40
N ASN A 532 7.12 -8.83 32.47
CA ASN A 532 8.03 -7.76 32.88
C ASN A 532 9.06 -7.47 31.78
N ARG A 533 9.67 -8.52 31.24
CA ARG A 533 10.66 -8.38 30.16
C ARG A 533 10.04 -7.80 28.89
N ALA A 534 8.87 -8.26 28.48
CA ALA A 534 8.14 -7.69 27.34
C ALA A 534 7.85 -6.20 27.56
N GLN A 535 7.45 -5.82 28.78
CA GLN A 535 7.24 -4.42 29.15
C GLN A 535 8.52 -3.59 28.98
N GLU A 536 9.65 -4.07 29.51
CA GLU A 536 10.93 -3.36 29.40
C GLU A 536 11.35 -3.17 27.94
N ILE A 537 11.16 -4.21 27.11
CA ILE A 537 11.50 -4.15 25.67
C ILE A 537 10.58 -3.18 24.93
N ILE A 538 9.26 -3.23 25.16
CA ILE A 538 8.33 -2.33 24.47
C ILE A 538 8.54 -0.88 24.92
N ASP A 539 8.82 -0.65 26.21
CA ASP A 539 9.14 0.67 26.77
C ASP A 539 10.44 1.24 26.20
N PHE A 540 11.39 0.38 25.87
CA PHE A 540 12.62 0.76 25.19
C PHE A 540 12.39 1.09 23.71
N THR A 541 11.70 0.21 22.98
CA THR A 541 11.57 0.27 21.51
C THR A 541 10.46 1.21 21.03
N TYR A 542 9.20 0.93 21.34
CA TYR A 542 8.04 1.70 20.86
C TYR A 542 7.43 2.56 21.96
N GLY A 543 6.98 2.00 23.07
CA GLY A 543 6.38 2.73 24.19
C GLY A 543 4.85 2.67 24.24
N PRO A 544 4.20 3.50 25.07
CA PRO A 544 2.80 3.34 25.49
C PRO A 544 1.74 3.58 24.41
N TRP A 545 2.13 4.07 23.24
CA TRP A 545 1.23 4.27 22.09
C TRP A 545 1.13 3.04 21.19
N ASN A 546 1.99 2.04 21.38
CA ASN A 546 1.97 0.84 20.58
C ASN A 546 0.93 -0.16 21.12
N GLU A 547 0.23 -0.85 20.21
CA GLU A 547 -0.77 -1.86 20.57
C GLU A 547 -0.19 -2.96 21.47
N ALA A 548 1.04 -3.41 21.20
CA ALA A 548 1.71 -4.43 22.01
C ALA A 548 1.89 -3.99 23.48
N TYR A 549 2.07 -2.70 23.75
CA TYR A 549 2.14 -2.18 25.12
C TYR A 549 0.81 -2.41 25.85
N HIS A 550 -0.31 -2.12 25.19
CA HIS A 550 -1.64 -2.31 25.77
C HIS A 550 -1.97 -3.79 25.94
N GLU A 551 -1.58 -4.65 25.00
CA GLU A 551 -1.72 -6.10 25.12
C GLU A 551 -0.97 -6.64 26.35
N ILE A 552 0.27 -6.19 26.58
CA ILE A 552 1.05 -6.57 27.76
C ILE A 552 0.34 -6.12 29.05
N ALA A 553 -0.21 -4.90 29.08
CA ALA A 553 -0.96 -4.39 30.23
C ALA A 553 -2.19 -5.27 30.56
N VAL A 554 -2.98 -5.63 29.55
CA VAL A 554 -4.14 -6.54 29.72
C VAL A 554 -3.69 -7.90 30.26
N LYS A 555 -2.64 -8.49 29.70
CA LYS A 555 -2.09 -9.77 30.17
C LYS A 555 -1.62 -9.70 31.63
N ARG A 556 -1.08 -8.57 32.07
CA ARG A 556 -0.69 -8.33 33.48
C ARG A 556 -1.90 -8.24 34.40
N GLU A 557 -3.00 -7.65 33.96
CA GLU A 557 -4.26 -7.63 34.72
C GLU A 557 -4.84 -9.04 34.88
N ILE A 558 -4.84 -9.83 33.80
CA ILE A 558 -5.24 -11.25 33.84
C ILE A 558 -4.38 -12.00 34.85
N LEU A 559 -3.05 -11.92 34.73
CA LEU A 559 -2.13 -12.56 35.68
C LEU A 559 -2.35 -12.10 37.13
N SER A 560 -2.64 -10.82 37.34
CA SER A 560 -2.92 -10.26 38.68
C SER A 560 -4.23 -10.79 39.26
N SER A 561 -5.25 -11.01 38.43
CA SER A 561 -6.50 -11.62 38.88
C SER A 561 -6.32 -13.08 39.29
N ILE A 562 -5.49 -13.83 38.54
CA ILE A 562 -5.08 -15.19 38.90
C ILE A 562 -4.35 -15.17 40.25
N LEU A 563 -3.39 -14.26 40.45
CA LEU A 563 -2.62 -14.14 41.70
C LEU A 563 -3.48 -13.83 42.92
N LYS A 564 -4.51 -12.98 42.78
CA LYS A 564 -5.46 -12.66 43.87
C LYS A 564 -6.18 -13.90 44.43
N ASN A 565 -6.41 -14.92 43.58
CA ASN A 565 -7.02 -16.18 44.02
C ASN A 565 -6.08 -17.04 44.88
N PHE A 566 -4.81 -16.66 45.05
CA PHE A 566 -3.80 -17.41 45.80
C PHE A 566 -3.34 -16.77 47.12
N ASN A 567 -3.93 -15.65 47.56
CA ASN A 567 -3.45 -14.88 48.73
C ASN A 567 -1.93 -14.62 48.68
N VAL A 568 -1.42 -14.20 47.51
CA VAL A 568 -0.03 -13.74 47.29
C VAL A 568 -0.02 -12.29 46.82
#